data_AF-A0A443ZK10-F1
#
_entry.id   AF-A0A443ZK10-F1
#
_cell.length_a   1.000
_cell.length_b   1.000
_cell.length_c   1.000
_cell.angle_alpha   90.00
_cell.angle_beta   90.00
_cell.angle_gamma   90.00
#
_symmetry.space_group_name_H-M   'P 1'
#
loop_
_entity.id
_entity.type
_entity.pdbx_description
1 polymer ?
#
loop_
_entity_poly.entity_id
_entity_poly.type
_entity_poly.pdbx_seq_one_letter_code
_entity_poly.pdbx_strand_id
1 'polypeptide(L)'
;MTAFEVLALAKAEGMVLTLNGELLTWKADHLPPHELLTEMRSHRQEIIESLAATEQAWLADVARLLACSPAYLISFNFIDRYDLSEQYDTLPAFAAHLILSHPRWPPPQELKRLALKPYKNEPQYLHRSTTIADPQWCQAHDLYIGHLMSCRSCHAPTNRYCTTGAELRDQYNAAS
;
A
#
# COMPACT_ATOMS: atom_id res chain seq x y z
N MET A 1 -31.42 7.46 -5.42
CA MET A 1 -30.22 6.90 -4.79
C MET A 1 -29.01 7.67 -5.32
N THR A 2 -27.93 7.81 -4.56
CA THR A 2 -26.69 8.47 -4.99
C THR A 2 -25.63 7.44 -5.39
N ALA A 3 -24.59 7.84 -6.14
CA ALA A 3 -23.47 6.96 -6.45
C ALA A 3 -22.82 6.31 -5.20
N PHE A 4 -22.71 7.07 -4.11
CA PHE A 4 -22.19 6.56 -2.83
C PHE A 4 -23.08 5.48 -2.23
N GLU A 5 -24.41 5.66 -2.28
CA GLU A 5 -25.37 4.66 -1.81
C GLU A 5 -25.33 3.39 -2.68
N VAL A 6 -25.15 3.52 -4.00
CA VAL A 6 -24.99 2.36 -4.90
C VAL A 6 -23.69 1.61 -4.61
N LEU A 7 -22.59 2.31 -4.34
CA LEU A 7 -21.31 1.71 -3.94
C LEU A 7 -21.44 0.97 -2.61
N ALA A 8 -22.11 1.58 -1.62
CA ALA A 8 -22.36 0.95 -0.33
C ALA A 8 -23.25 -0.29 -0.45
N LEU A 9 -24.29 -0.24 -1.29
CA LEU A 9 -25.18 -1.37 -1.58
C LEU A 9 -24.41 -2.51 -2.26
N ALA A 10 -23.59 -2.20 -3.27
CA ALA A 10 -22.75 -3.21 -3.92
C ALA A 10 -21.79 -3.89 -2.94
N LYS A 11 -21.16 -3.12 -2.04
CA LYS A 11 -20.28 -3.66 -0.99
C LYS A 11 -21.04 -4.55 0.00
N ALA A 12 -22.27 -4.18 0.37
CA ALA A 12 -23.13 -4.99 1.24
C ALA A 12 -23.54 -6.32 0.58
N GLU A 13 -23.73 -6.32 -0.74
CA GLU A 13 -23.96 -7.51 -1.57
C GLU A 13 -22.68 -8.31 -1.87
N GLY A 14 -21.55 -8.00 -1.20
CA GLY A 14 -20.28 -8.71 -1.40
C GLY A 14 -19.64 -8.47 -2.77
N MET A 15 -20.06 -7.41 -3.48
CA MET A 15 -19.51 -7.05 -4.78
C MET A 15 -18.56 -5.87 -4.65
N VAL A 16 -17.44 -5.94 -5.36
CA VAL A 16 -16.50 -4.82 -5.47
C VAL A 16 -16.63 -4.22 -6.86
N LEU A 17 -17.06 -2.96 -6.93
CA LEU A 17 -17.06 -2.20 -8.17
C LEU A 17 -15.67 -1.61 -8.41
N THR A 18 -15.12 -1.82 -9.60
CA THR A 18 -13.77 -1.41 -9.99
C THR A 18 -13.77 -0.72 -11.34
N LEU A 19 -12.79 0.14 -11.57
CA LEU A 19 -12.58 0.77 -12.88
C LEU A 19 -11.56 -0.01 -13.71
N ASN A 20 -11.87 -0.21 -14.99
CA ASN A 20 -10.91 -0.60 -16.01
C ASN A 20 -10.83 0.52 -17.05
N GLY A 21 -10.02 1.54 -16.75
CA GLY A 21 -10.07 2.81 -17.46
C GLY A 21 -11.40 3.52 -17.20
N GLU A 22 -12.15 3.82 -18.27
CA GLU A 22 -13.48 4.44 -18.18
C GLU A 22 -14.62 3.42 -18.03
N LEU A 23 -14.29 2.12 -17.99
CA LEU A 23 -15.29 1.06 -17.89
C LEU A 23 -15.52 0.65 -16.43
N LEU A 24 -16.76 0.78 -15.97
CA LEU A 24 -17.20 0.22 -14.71
C LEU A 24 -17.30 -1.31 -14.83
N THR A 25 -16.59 -2.01 -13.95
CA THR A 25 -16.54 -3.47 -13.84
C THR A 25 -16.88 -3.88 -12.41
N TRP A 26 -17.17 -5.16 -12.19
CA TRP A 26 -17.40 -5.69 -10.84
C TRP A 26 -16.71 -7.05 -10.66
N LYS A 27 -16.29 -7.33 -9.43
CA LYS A 27 -15.81 -8.63 -8.97
C LYS A 27 -16.76 -9.15 -7.88
N ALA A 28 -17.31 -10.35 -8.07
CA ALA A 28 -18.18 -11.04 -7.12
C ALA A 28 -18.27 -12.54 -7.46
N ASP A 29 -18.60 -13.37 -6.47
CA ASP A 29 -18.82 -14.82 -6.66
C ASP A 29 -20.20 -15.15 -7.24
N HIS A 30 -21.06 -14.14 -7.43
CA HIS A 30 -22.39 -14.26 -8.00
C HIS A 30 -22.71 -13.08 -8.92
N LEU A 31 -23.81 -13.22 -9.67
CA LEU A 31 -24.32 -12.15 -10.52
C LEU A 31 -24.93 -11.04 -9.65
N PRO A 32 -24.84 -9.77 -10.09
CA PRO A 32 -25.49 -8.67 -9.39
C PRO A 32 -27.02 -8.81 -9.44
N PRO A 33 -27.74 -8.56 -8.34
CA PRO A 33 -29.20 -8.51 -8.34
C PRO A 33 -29.74 -7.52 -9.38
N HIS A 34 -30.92 -7.81 -9.93
CA HIS A 34 -31.50 -6.99 -11.00
C HIS A 34 -31.75 -5.52 -10.57
N GLU A 35 -32.16 -5.30 -9.32
CA GLU A 35 -32.34 -3.96 -8.76
C GLU A 35 -31.01 -3.20 -8.75
N LEU A 36 -29.95 -3.83 -8.25
CA LEU A 36 -28.62 -3.23 -8.23
C LEU A 36 -28.07 -2.96 -9.64
N LEU A 37 -28.31 -3.84 -10.62
CA LEU A 37 -27.96 -3.57 -12.02
C LEU A 37 -28.68 -2.35 -12.59
N THR A 38 -29.96 -2.17 -12.24
CA THR A 38 -30.76 -1.05 -12.70
C THR A 38 -30.18 0.26 -12.17
N GLU A 39 -29.80 0.26 -10.91
CA GLU A 39 -29.25 1.40 -10.21
C GLU A 39 -27.82 1.74 -10.66
N MET A 40 -26.97 0.71 -10.83
CA MET A 40 -25.64 0.87 -11.44
C MET A 40 -25.71 1.47 -12.85
N ARG A 41 -26.73 1.12 -13.65
CA ARG A 41 -26.93 1.71 -14.98
C ARG A 41 -27.42 3.16 -14.90
N SER A 42 -28.36 3.44 -14.00
CA SER A 42 -28.91 4.78 -13.79
C SER A 42 -27.84 5.79 -13.34
N HIS A 43 -26.94 5.35 -12.45
CA HIS A 43 -25.92 6.20 -11.83
C HIS A 43 -24.51 5.98 -12.36
N ARG A 44 -24.36 5.31 -13.51
CA ARG A 44 -23.07 4.83 -14.03
C ARG A 44 -21.98 5.90 -14.04
N GLN A 45 -22.29 7.08 -14.57
CA GLN A 45 -21.30 8.15 -14.72
C GLN A 45 -20.85 8.69 -13.36
N GLU A 46 -21.79 8.95 -12.45
CA GLU A 46 -21.51 9.41 -11.10
C GLU A 46 -20.69 8.39 -10.29
N ILE A 47 -20.96 7.09 -10.49
CA ILE A 47 -20.19 5.99 -9.87
C ILE A 47 -18.75 6.01 -10.38
N ILE A 48 -18.55 6.14 -11.70
CA ILE A 48 -17.21 6.20 -12.30
C ILE A 48 -16.43 7.40 -11.75
N GLU A 49 -17.05 8.58 -11.73
CA GLU A 49 -16.42 9.80 -11.22
C GLU A 49 -16.07 9.68 -9.73
N SER A 50 -16.96 9.11 -8.92
CA SER A 50 -16.72 8.90 -7.49
C SER A 50 -15.59 7.90 -7.24
N LEU A 51 -15.54 6.78 -7.98
CA LEU A 51 -14.46 5.79 -7.87
C LEU A 51 -13.12 6.40 -8.32
N ALA A 52 -13.09 7.06 -9.48
CA ALA A 52 -11.88 7.69 -10.00
C ALA A 52 -11.35 8.78 -9.04
N ALA A 53 -12.23 9.59 -8.45
CA ALA A 53 -11.84 10.57 -7.45
C ALA A 53 -11.24 9.92 -6.19
N THR A 54 -11.80 8.78 -5.76
CA THR A 54 -11.32 8.04 -4.59
C THR A 54 -9.95 7.41 -4.86
N GLU A 55 -9.79 6.69 -5.97
CA GLU A 55 -8.51 6.12 -6.41
C GLU A 55 -7.43 7.21 -6.55
N GLN A 56 -7.79 8.36 -7.13
CA GLN A 56 -6.88 9.48 -7.31
C GLN A 56 -6.49 10.16 -5.99
N ALA A 57 -7.42 10.27 -5.04
CA ALA A 57 -7.15 10.79 -3.71
C ALA A 57 -6.20 9.87 -2.93
N TRP A 58 -6.47 8.56 -2.97
CA TRP A 58 -5.59 7.55 -2.36
C TRP A 58 -4.17 7.60 -2.95
N LEU A 59 -4.06 7.64 -4.28
CA LEU A 59 -2.76 7.76 -4.96
C LEU A 59 -2.02 9.05 -4.59
N ALA A 60 -2.74 10.16 -4.43
CA ALA A 60 -2.17 11.42 -3.99
C ALA A 60 -1.60 11.34 -2.56
N ASP A 61 -2.28 10.63 -1.67
CA ASP A 61 -1.78 10.40 -0.32
C ASP A 61 -0.55 9.49 -0.28
N VAL A 62 -0.52 8.41 -1.07
CA VAL A 62 0.68 7.57 -1.19
C VAL A 62 1.85 8.39 -1.72
N ALA A 63 1.64 9.17 -2.79
CA ALA A 63 2.67 10.03 -3.37
C ALA A 63 3.18 11.08 -2.37
N ARG A 64 2.28 11.65 -1.57
CA ARG A 64 2.64 12.61 -0.51
C ARG A 64 3.53 11.97 0.54
N LEU A 65 3.22 10.76 1.01
CA LEU A 65 4.05 10.02 1.97
C LEU A 65 5.43 9.67 1.42
N LEU A 66 5.51 9.43 0.11
CA LEU A 66 6.74 9.14 -0.62
C LEU A 66 7.50 10.40 -1.10
N ALA A 67 6.96 11.59 -0.80
CA ALA A 67 7.48 12.87 -1.26
C ALA A 67 7.71 12.95 -2.79
N CYS A 68 6.79 12.38 -3.57
CA CYS A 68 6.81 12.40 -5.04
C CYS A 68 5.47 12.85 -5.63
N SER A 69 5.35 12.85 -6.96
CA SER A 69 4.07 13.09 -7.64
C SER A 69 3.32 11.78 -7.88
N PRO A 70 1.97 11.79 -7.95
CA PRO A 70 1.17 10.65 -8.39
C PRO A 70 1.62 10.09 -9.74
N ALA A 71 1.91 10.97 -10.70
CA ALA A 71 2.39 10.60 -12.03
C ALA A 71 3.72 9.84 -12.00
N TYR A 72 4.59 10.10 -11.01
CA TYR A 72 5.84 9.37 -10.85
C TYR A 72 5.58 7.91 -10.50
N LEU A 73 4.67 7.63 -9.57
CA LEU A 73 4.34 6.26 -9.16
C LEU A 73 3.80 5.43 -10.33
N ILE A 74 2.97 6.04 -11.17
CA ILE A 74 2.44 5.40 -12.38
C ILE A 74 3.53 5.23 -13.45
N SER A 75 4.27 6.30 -13.77
CA SER A 75 5.26 6.29 -14.87
C SER A 75 6.40 5.31 -14.62
N PHE A 76 6.77 5.11 -13.36
CA PHE A 76 7.81 4.16 -12.95
C PHE A 76 7.26 2.80 -12.50
N ASN A 77 5.94 2.58 -12.65
CA ASN A 77 5.26 1.32 -12.35
C ASN A 77 5.47 0.84 -10.91
N PHE A 78 5.51 1.78 -9.96
CA PHE A 78 5.44 1.48 -8.53
C PHE A 78 4.00 1.25 -8.06
N ILE A 79 3.04 1.83 -8.78
CA ILE A 79 1.61 1.58 -8.65
C ILE A 79 1.06 1.51 -10.06
N ASP A 80 0.37 0.43 -10.41
CA ASP A 80 -0.36 0.30 -11.66
C ASP A 80 -1.87 0.45 -11.47
N ARG A 81 -2.64 0.28 -12.56
CA ARG A 81 -4.11 0.39 -12.51
C ARG A 81 -4.78 -0.68 -11.65
N TYR A 82 -4.20 -1.86 -11.57
CA TYR A 82 -4.74 -2.96 -10.78
C TYR A 82 -4.48 -2.70 -9.31
N ASP A 83 -3.28 -2.23 -8.96
CA ASP A 83 -2.95 -1.78 -7.60
C ASP A 83 -3.95 -0.73 -7.11
N LEU A 84 -4.27 0.27 -7.95
CA LEU A 84 -5.29 1.27 -7.63
C LEU A 84 -6.65 0.64 -7.34
N SER A 85 -7.13 -0.21 -8.25
CA SER A 85 -8.44 -0.85 -8.12
C SER A 85 -8.56 -1.78 -6.91
N GLU A 86 -7.44 -2.32 -6.41
CA GLU A 86 -7.41 -3.28 -5.31
C GLU A 86 -7.07 -2.64 -3.96
N GLN A 87 -6.32 -1.55 -3.95
CA GLN A 87 -5.77 -0.97 -2.72
C GLN A 87 -6.38 0.38 -2.34
N TYR A 88 -7.23 1.01 -3.17
CA TYR A 88 -7.76 2.35 -2.87
C TYR A 88 -8.53 2.47 -1.54
N ASP A 89 -9.09 1.37 -1.04
CA ASP A 89 -9.83 1.31 0.25
C ASP A 89 -8.91 0.91 1.43
N THR A 90 -7.59 0.87 1.21
CA THR A 90 -6.58 0.56 2.25
C THR A 90 -5.89 1.82 2.74
N LEU A 91 -5.21 1.73 3.90
CA LEU A 91 -4.41 2.85 4.41
C LEU A 91 -3.22 3.14 3.47
N PRO A 92 -3.10 4.37 2.92
CA PRO A 92 -2.01 4.74 2.00
C PRO A 92 -0.60 4.48 2.55
N ALA A 93 -0.45 4.54 3.88
CA ALA A 93 0.82 4.29 4.56
C ALA A 93 1.36 2.87 4.33
N PHE A 94 0.49 1.86 4.15
CA PHE A 94 0.94 0.50 3.87
C PHE A 94 1.56 0.39 2.47
N ALA A 95 0.91 0.94 1.45
CA ALA A 95 1.47 1.00 0.09
C ALA A 95 2.78 1.80 0.07
N ALA A 96 2.82 2.96 0.74
CA ALA A 96 4.05 3.75 0.86
C ALA A 96 5.18 2.96 1.52
N HIS A 97 4.91 2.22 2.59
CA HIS A 97 5.91 1.39 3.27
C HIS A 97 6.47 0.28 2.37
N LEU A 98 5.59 -0.42 1.64
CA LEU A 98 5.99 -1.44 0.67
C LEU A 98 6.88 -0.84 -0.43
N ILE A 99 6.50 0.31 -0.97
CA ILE A 99 7.27 1.01 -2.01
C ILE A 99 8.64 1.46 -1.47
N LEU A 100 8.73 1.98 -0.24
CA LEU A 100 9.99 2.36 0.38
C LEU A 100 10.97 1.18 0.56
N SER A 101 10.44 -0.01 0.79
CA SER A 101 11.24 -1.24 0.89
C SER A 101 11.70 -1.79 -0.47
N HIS A 102 11.18 -1.24 -1.56
CA HIS A 102 11.45 -1.75 -2.89
C HIS A 102 12.90 -1.41 -3.33
N PRO A 103 13.71 -2.38 -3.82
CA PRO A 103 15.13 -2.14 -4.12
C PRO A 103 15.37 -1.16 -5.27
N ARG A 104 14.34 -0.92 -6.10
CA ARG A 104 14.37 0.09 -7.17
C ARG A 104 13.92 1.48 -6.71
N TRP A 105 13.43 1.63 -5.47
CA TRP A 105 13.05 2.92 -4.94
C TRP A 105 14.32 3.74 -4.68
N PRO A 106 14.43 4.97 -5.22
CA PRO A 106 15.64 5.77 -5.08
C PRO A 106 15.86 6.20 -3.62
N PRO A 107 17.12 6.26 -3.14
CA PRO A 107 17.40 6.77 -1.80
C PRO A 107 16.90 8.22 -1.66
N PRO A 108 16.52 8.70 -0.45
CA PRO A 108 15.92 10.02 -0.24
C PRO A 108 16.71 11.22 -0.80
N GLN A 109 18.01 11.05 -1.03
CA GLN A 109 18.90 12.04 -1.64
C GLN A 109 18.70 12.15 -3.16
N GLU A 110 18.41 11.04 -3.84
CA GLU A 110 18.09 11.02 -5.28
C GLU A 110 16.69 11.61 -5.55
N LEU A 111 15.73 11.46 -4.64
CA LEU A 111 14.42 12.15 -4.73
C LEU A 111 14.56 13.68 -4.73
N LYS A 112 15.49 14.23 -3.93
CA LYS A 112 15.83 15.65 -3.92
C LYS A 112 16.58 16.08 -5.20
N ARG A 113 17.47 15.22 -5.71
CA ARG A 113 18.24 15.46 -6.94
C ARG A 113 17.38 15.44 -8.19
N LEU A 114 16.34 14.60 -8.21
CA LEU A 114 15.34 14.51 -9.28
C LEU A 114 14.35 15.69 -9.31
N ALA A 115 14.50 16.68 -8.42
CA ALA A 115 13.70 17.90 -8.38
C ALA A 115 12.18 17.65 -8.53
N LEU A 116 11.68 16.63 -7.84
CA LEU A 116 10.24 16.44 -7.66
C LEU A 116 9.75 17.64 -6.84
N LYS A 117 8.97 18.53 -7.49
CA LYS A 117 8.42 19.71 -6.83
C LYS A 117 7.56 19.23 -5.66
N PRO A 118 7.80 19.70 -4.42
CA PRO A 118 6.91 19.38 -3.31
C PRO A 118 5.49 19.83 -3.68
N TYR A 119 4.53 18.93 -3.53
CA TYR A 119 3.12 19.23 -3.76
C TYR A 119 2.68 20.29 -2.74
N LYS A 120 2.20 21.44 -3.23
CA LYS A 120 2.04 22.69 -2.47
C LYS A 120 0.84 22.75 -1.50
N ASN A 121 0.08 21.67 -1.35
CA ASN A 121 -1.04 21.62 -0.40
C ASN A 121 -0.67 20.72 0.79
N GLU A 122 0.10 21.30 1.70
CA GLU A 122 0.49 20.68 2.96
C GLU A 122 -0.51 21.14 4.05
N PRO A 123 -1.54 20.36 4.42
CA PRO A 123 -2.12 20.51 5.74
C PRO A 123 -1.08 20.05 6.76
N GLN A 124 -0.79 20.92 7.73
CA GLN A 124 0.14 20.70 8.84
C GLN A 124 -0.36 19.58 9.76
N TYR A 125 -0.34 18.34 9.29
CA TYR A 125 -0.43 17.20 10.17
C TYR A 125 0.97 16.98 10.74
N LEU A 126 1.17 17.51 11.94
CA LEU A 126 2.20 17.08 12.89
C LEU A 126 2.03 15.57 13.13
N HIS A 127 2.49 14.75 12.18
CA HIS A 127 2.65 13.32 12.40
C HIS A 127 3.94 13.12 13.19
N ARG A 128 3.78 13.15 14.50
CA ARG A 128 4.67 12.49 15.45
C ARG A 128 4.63 10.98 15.17
N SER A 129 5.43 10.51 14.23
CA SER A 129 5.86 9.11 14.11
C SER A 129 7.01 9.00 13.12
N THR A 130 8.14 9.60 13.49
CA THR A 130 9.46 9.07 13.17
C THR A 130 10.11 8.69 14.49
N THR A 131 9.54 7.71 15.19
CA THR A 131 10.41 6.90 16.05
C THR A 131 11.28 6.15 15.06
N ILE A 132 12.48 6.68 14.80
CA ILE A 132 13.58 5.91 14.23
C ILE A 132 13.57 4.62 15.04
N ALA A 133 13.22 3.49 14.43
CA ALA A 133 13.34 2.19 15.09
C ALA A 133 14.76 2.14 15.68
N ASP A 134 14.87 1.76 16.96
CA ASP A 134 16.13 1.82 17.69
C ASP A 134 17.25 1.24 16.81
N PRO A 135 18.31 2.02 16.51
CA PRO A 135 19.42 1.54 15.69
C PRO A 135 19.96 0.19 16.15
N GLN A 136 19.91 -0.08 17.47
CA GLN A 136 20.30 -1.35 18.06
C GLN A 136 19.35 -2.50 17.67
N TRP A 137 18.04 -2.24 17.64
CA TRP A 137 17.05 -3.21 17.19
C TRP A 137 17.20 -3.52 15.71
N CYS A 138 17.34 -2.48 14.86
CA CYS A 138 17.55 -2.67 13.42
C CYS A 138 18.79 -3.51 13.14
N GLN A 139 19.90 -3.21 13.81
CA GLN A 139 21.15 -3.95 13.66
C GLN A 139 21.01 -5.41 14.12
N ALA A 140 20.37 -5.67 15.27
CA ALA A 140 20.16 -7.02 15.77
C ALA A 140 19.23 -7.84 14.86
N HIS A 141 18.17 -7.21 14.34
CA HIS A 141 17.25 -7.80 13.37
C HIS A 141 17.96 -8.22 12.09
N ASP A 142 18.74 -7.33 11.47
CA ASP A 142 19.41 -7.60 10.19
C ASP A 142 20.45 -8.72 10.31
N LEU A 143 21.21 -8.75 11.42
CA LEU A 143 22.17 -9.82 11.69
C LEU A 143 21.47 -11.17 11.88
N TYR A 144 20.39 -11.21 12.67
CA TYR A 144 19.65 -12.45 12.92
C TYR A 144 18.96 -12.98 11.66
N ILE A 145 18.23 -12.14 10.93
CA ILE A 145 17.55 -12.52 9.68
C ILE A 145 18.56 -12.92 8.61
N GLY A 146 19.64 -12.14 8.43
CA GLY A 146 20.69 -12.46 7.46
C GLY A 146 21.36 -13.82 7.73
N HIS A 147 21.61 -14.15 9.00
CA HIS A 147 22.11 -15.46 9.39
C HIS A 147 21.10 -16.57 9.13
N LEU A 148 19.83 -16.38 9.51
CA LEU A 148 18.78 -17.38 9.34
C LEU A 148 18.57 -17.77 7.87
N MET A 149 18.64 -16.79 6.96
CA MET A 149 18.45 -17.00 5.52
C MET A 149 19.66 -17.67 4.84
N SER A 150 20.86 -17.52 5.41
CA SER A 150 22.10 -18.04 4.81
C SER A 150 22.58 -19.36 5.45
N CYS A 151 22.21 -19.65 6.69
CA CYS A 151 22.69 -20.79 7.45
C CYS A 151 21.81 -22.03 7.27
N ARG A 152 22.36 -23.08 6.65
CA ARG A 152 21.64 -24.35 6.40
C ARG A 152 21.35 -25.17 7.67
N SER A 153 22.09 -24.90 8.76
CA SER A 153 21.91 -25.57 10.05
C SER A 153 20.75 -24.97 10.85
N CYS A 154 20.38 -23.72 10.57
CA CYS A 154 19.27 -23.02 11.20
C CYS A 154 17.95 -23.33 10.49
N HIS A 155 16.88 -23.49 11.27
CA HIS A 155 15.51 -23.70 10.80
C HIS A 155 14.53 -23.15 11.84
N ALA A 156 14.18 -21.87 11.70
CA ALA A 156 13.30 -21.15 12.62
C ALA A 156 11.91 -21.80 12.81
N PRO A 157 11.24 -22.34 11.77
CA PRO A 157 9.93 -22.97 11.95
C PRO A 157 9.94 -24.16 12.92
N THR A 158 11.05 -24.88 13.04
CA THR A 158 11.21 -25.99 13.99
C THR A 158 12.07 -25.61 15.19
N ASN A 159 12.30 -24.31 15.42
CA ASN A 159 13.12 -23.79 16.52
C ASN A 159 14.55 -24.41 16.59
N ARG A 160 15.12 -24.77 15.44
CA ARG A 160 16.47 -25.34 15.34
C ARG A 160 17.45 -24.24 14.99
N TYR A 161 18.49 -24.04 15.80
CA TYR A 161 19.52 -23.03 15.54
C TYR A 161 20.90 -23.64 15.73
N CYS A 162 21.88 -23.20 14.92
CA CYS A 162 23.28 -23.40 15.28
C CYS A 162 23.65 -22.42 16.43
N THR A 163 24.82 -22.60 17.04
CA THR A 163 25.28 -21.77 18.17
C THR A 163 25.22 -20.28 17.86
N THR A 164 25.75 -19.85 16.70
CA THR A 164 25.70 -18.45 16.26
C THR A 164 24.27 -17.96 16.04
N GLY A 165 23.38 -18.80 15.47
CA GLY A 165 21.99 -18.44 15.25
C GLY A 165 21.22 -18.27 16.56
N ALA A 166 21.53 -19.05 17.60
CA ALA A 166 20.95 -18.91 18.93
C ALA A 166 21.40 -17.61 19.61
N GLU A 167 22.70 -17.30 19.56
CA GLU A 167 23.26 -16.05 20.10
C GLU A 167 22.65 -14.80 19.43
N LEU A 168 22.50 -14.81 18.10
CA LEU A 168 21.87 -13.71 17.37
C LEU A 168 20.37 -13.56 17.69
N ARG A 169 19.67 -14.68 17.92
CA ARG A 169 18.26 -14.67 18.35
C ARG A 169 18.10 -14.06 19.73
N ASP A 170 19.00 -14.36 20.66
CA ASP A 170 18.98 -13.79 22.02
C ASP A 170 19.27 -12.28 21.98
N GLN A 171 20.21 -11.83 21.13
CA GLN A 171 20.46 -10.41 20.89
C GLN A 171 19.24 -9.69 20.30
N TYR A 172 18.57 -10.31 19.32
CA TYR A 172 17.34 -9.77 18.72
C TYR A 172 16.19 -9.67 19.74
N ASN A 173 15.99 -10.70 20.55
CA ASN A 173 14.95 -10.70 21.58
C ASN A 173 15.24 -9.69 22.70
N ALA A 174 16.51 -9.46 23.03
CA ALA A 174 16.90 -8.47 24.04
C ALA A 174 16.78 -7.02 23.56
N ALA A 175 16.80 -6.81 22.24
CA ALA A 175 16.62 -5.50 21.62
C ALA A 175 15.15 -5.16 21.30
N SER A 176 14.24 -6.15 21.38
CA SER A 176 12.80 -6.03 21.08
C SER A 176 11.97 -5.68 22.31
#